data_AF-A0ABD7D2E2-F1
#
_entry.id   AF-A0ABD7D2E2-F1
#
_cell.length_a   1.000
_cell.length_b   1.000
_cell.length_c   1.000
_cell.angle_alpha   90.00
_cell.angle_beta   90.00
_cell.angle_gamma   90.00
#
_symmetry.space_group_name_H-M   'P 1'
#
loop_
_entity.id
_entity.type
_entity.pdbx_description
1 polymer ?
#
loop_
_entity_poly.entity_id
_entity_poly.type
_entity_poly.pdbx_seq_one_letter_code
_entity_poly.pdbx_strand_id
1 'polypeptide(L)'
;MDASVQESIRKKVGHEAPFETAELAAITSININSAHSLEGLESLHALRILIMNGCNVPSIGRPLQDMRSLVAVISHNSALCDISGLSELQLDRMDLQRNRIEDLTPLLAQANLMEVNVTGNPLNRHSYRSVIPELMDRGCRVIHSGETEWALGLRMSEEGIPFSYYESAEGYRLCRPGLRFTSVPELNHPIIAPEELDALLTENPSAVASLFEK
;
A
#
# COMPACT_ATOMS: atom_id res chain seq x y z
N MET A 1 2.87 18.34 10.91
CA MET A 1 1.93 17.97 9.83
C MET A 1 2.71 17.87 8.53
N ASP A 2 2.54 16.78 7.78
CA ASP A 2 3.18 16.58 6.47
C ASP A 2 2.64 17.60 5.45
N ALA A 3 3.50 18.10 4.56
CA ALA A 3 3.11 19.08 3.54
C ALA A 3 2.02 18.55 2.59
N SER A 4 2.08 17.27 2.22
CA SER A 4 1.09 16.64 1.35
C SER A 4 -0.23 16.41 2.08
N VAL A 5 -0.19 16.16 3.40
CA VAL A 5 -1.41 16.11 4.25
C VAL A 5 -2.03 17.49 4.33
N GLN A 6 -1.25 18.53 4.64
CA GLN A 6 -1.71 19.92 4.70
C GLN A 6 -2.31 20.38 3.37
N GLU A 7 -1.66 20.06 2.25
CA GLU A 7 -2.15 20.34 0.90
C GLU A 7 -3.51 19.68 0.63
N SER A 8 -3.65 18.43 1.05
CA SER A 8 -4.89 17.66 0.85
C SER A 8 -6.03 18.22 1.69
N ILE A 9 -5.75 18.70 2.92
CA ILE A 9 -6.72 19.42 3.75
C ILE A 9 -7.07 20.76 3.11
N ARG A 10 -6.06 21.56 2.69
CA ARG A 10 -6.25 22.85 2.00
C ARG A 10 -7.18 22.72 0.81
N LYS A 11 -6.99 21.71 -0.05
CA LYS A 11 -7.86 21.45 -1.20
C LYS A 11 -9.31 21.12 -0.79
N LYS A 12 -9.49 20.51 0.38
CA LYS A 12 -10.81 20.11 0.90
C LYS A 12 -11.57 21.29 1.51
N VAL A 13 -10.87 22.17 2.23
CA VAL A 13 -11.47 23.31 2.94
C VAL A 13 -11.50 24.59 2.09
N GLY A 14 -10.60 24.72 1.11
CA GLY A 14 -10.58 25.82 0.15
C GLY A 14 -9.77 27.05 0.55
N HIS A 15 -9.00 26.98 1.64
CA HIS A 15 -8.12 28.07 2.09
C HIS A 15 -6.86 27.53 2.79
N GLU A 16 -5.86 28.38 2.95
CA GLU A 16 -4.63 28.07 3.67
C GLU A 16 -4.85 27.94 5.18
N ALA A 17 -3.95 27.23 5.86
CA ALA A 17 -3.93 27.11 7.31
C ALA A 17 -3.84 28.50 8.00
N PRO A 18 -4.37 28.67 9.23
CA PRO A 18 -4.90 27.63 10.12
C PRO A 18 -6.29 27.12 9.73
N PHE A 19 -6.53 25.82 9.95
CA PHE A 19 -7.83 25.18 9.75
C PHE A 19 -8.62 25.16 11.06
N GLU A 20 -9.92 25.42 10.99
CA GLU A 20 -10.79 25.37 12.15
C GLU A 20 -11.14 23.93 12.53
N THR A 21 -11.35 23.66 13.82
CA THR A 21 -11.73 22.32 14.31
C THR A 21 -13.00 21.79 13.63
N ALA A 22 -13.96 22.68 13.34
CA ALA A 22 -15.20 22.31 12.67
C ALA A 22 -14.97 21.84 11.22
N GLU A 23 -14.02 22.45 10.52
CA GLU A 23 -13.64 22.08 9.14
C GLU A 23 -12.98 20.71 9.14
N LEU A 24 -12.01 20.49 10.03
CA LEU A 24 -11.32 19.20 10.19
C LEU A 24 -12.30 18.08 10.59
N ALA A 25 -13.27 18.37 11.46
CA ALA A 25 -14.30 17.43 11.87
C ALA A 25 -15.32 17.11 10.75
N ALA A 26 -15.41 17.92 9.70
CA ALA A 26 -16.27 17.65 8.54
C ALA A 26 -15.60 16.75 7.48
N ILE A 27 -14.27 16.56 7.55
CA ILE A 27 -13.53 15.75 6.58
C ILE A 27 -13.73 14.26 6.87
N THR A 28 -14.54 13.61 6.04
CA THR A 28 -14.80 12.17 6.10
C THR A 28 -14.00 11.36 5.07
N SER A 29 -13.38 12.02 4.10
CA SER A 29 -12.53 11.37 3.10
C SER A 29 -11.45 12.30 2.60
N ILE A 30 -10.22 11.79 2.55
CA ILE A 30 -9.03 12.51 2.08
C ILE A 30 -8.22 11.65 1.11
N ASN A 31 -7.65 12.29 0.08
CA ASN A 31 -6.72 11.68 -0.85
C ASN A 31 -5.38 12.39 -0.72
N ILE A 32 -4.35 11.64 -0.35
CA ILE A 32 -2.99 12.10 -0.12
C ILE A 32 -2.10 11.48 -1.19
N ASN A 33 -1.30 12.33 -1.84
CA ASN A 33 -0.32 11.90 -2.82
C ASN A 33 1.07 12.34 -2.39
N SER A 34 2.06 11.49 -2.59
CA SER A 34 3.46 11.83 -2.36
C SER A 34 3.77 12.35 -0.94
N ALA A 35 3.10 11.83 0.09
CA ALA A 35 3.42 12.15 1.48
C ALA A 35 4.62 11.34 1.98
N HIS A 36 5.39 11.91 2.91
CA HIS A 36 6.50 11.21 3.56
C HIS A 36 6.13 10.73 4.97
N SER A 37 5.05 11.27 5.52
CA SER A 37 4.45 10.86 6.79
C SER A 37 2.95 11.14 6.77
N LEU A 38 2.25 10.56 7.74
CA LEU A 38 0.81 10.79 7.93
C LEU A 38 0.52 11.78 9.06
N GLU A 39 1.54 12.46 9.57
CA GLU A 39 1.40 13.42 10.67
C GLU A 39 0.39 14.52 10.31
N GLY A 40 -0.56 14.78 11.20
CA GLY A 40 -1.68 15.70 11.02
C GLY A 40 -3.01 15.01 10.74
N LEU A 41 -3.01 13.73 10.31
CA LEU A 41 -4.25 12.97 10.13
C LEU A 41 -4.99 12.72 11.45
N GLU A 42 -4.30 12.72 12.58
CA GLU A 42 -4.91 12.61 13.91
C GLU A 42 -5.94 13.71 14.21
N SER A 43 -5.89 14.83 13.50
CA SER A 43 -6.86 15.92 13.63
C SER A 43 -8.20 15.64 12.92
N LEU A 44 -8.24 14.64 12.03
CA LEU A 44 -9.40 14.29 11.20
C LEU A 44 -10.26 13.20 11.87
N HIS A 45 -10.85 13.54 13.01
CA HIS A 45 -11.59 12.59 13.88
C HIS A 45 -12.77 11.89 13.18
N ALA A 46 -13.34 12.49 12.13
CA ALA A 46 -14.46 11.93 11.38
C ALA A 46 -14.03 11.17 10.10
N LEU A 47 -12.72 10.97 9.88
CA LEU A 47 -12.22 10.37 8.65
C LEU A 47 -12.67 8.92 8.52
N ARG A 48 -13.40 8.62 7.44
CA ARG A 48 -13.90 7.28 7.10
C ARG A 48 -13.11 6.60 5.99
N ILE A 49 -12.56 7.39 5.07
CA ILE A 49 -11.86 6.87 3.89
C ILE A 49 -10.53 7.60 3.72
N LEU A 50 -9.43 6.85 3.83
CA LEU A 50 -8.09 7.34 3.54
C LEU A 50 -7.61 6.74 2.21
N ILE A 51 -7.23 7.61 1.28
CA ILE A 51 -6.60 7.22 0.01
C ILE A 51 -5.17 7.76 0.01
N MET A 52 -4.20 6.89 -0.22
CA MET A 52 -2.77 7.20 -0.35
C MET A 52 -2.27 6.69 -1.69
N ASN A 53 -1.66 7.56 -2.48
CA ASN A 53 -0.99 7.14 -3.71
C ASN A 53 0.43 7.67 -3.75
N GLY A 54 1.38 6.78 -4.01
CA GLY A 54 2.78 7.15 -4.16
C GLY A 54 3.40 7.80 -2.92
N CYS A 55 2.96 7.43 -1.72
CA CYS A 55 3.52 7.94 -0.48
C CYS A 55 4.80 7.16 -0.08
N ASN A 56 5.56 7.66 0.87
CA ASN A 56 6.69 6.95 1.47
C ASN A 56 6.42 6.72 2.96
N VAL A 57 5.38 5.93 3.24
CA VAL A 57 4.85 5.68 4.59
C VAL A 57 5.06 4.19 4.91
N PRO A 58 6.20 3.80 5.50
CA PRO A 58 6.53 2.38 5.70
C PRO A 58 5.68 1.70 6.77
N SER A 59 5.06 2.46 7.68
CA SER A 59 4.13 1.94 8.70
C SER A 59 2.94 2.88 8.83
N ILE A 60 1.76 2.30 9.03
CA ILE A 60 0.49 3.03 9.19
C ILE A 60 0.00 3.11 10.63
N GLY A 61 0.68 2.51 11.60
CA GLY A 61 0.17 2.44 12.97
C GLY A 61 -0.11 3.80 13.61
N ARG A 62 0.80 4.76 13.47
CA ARG A 62 0.57 6.14 13.88
C ARG A 62 0.46 7.03 12.63
N PRO A 63 -0.60 7.83 12.48
CA PRO A 63 -1.64 8.17 13.45
C PRO A 63 -2.93 7.32 13.40
N LEU A 64 -3.01 6.25 12.59
CA LEU A 64 -4.30 5.60 12.32
C LEU A 64 -4.86 4.77 13.48
N GLN A 65 -4.03 4.31 14.43
CA GLN A 65 -4.42 3.40 15.52
C GLN A 65 -5.69 3.84 16.30
N ASP A 66 -5.94 5.15 16.43
CA ASP A 66 -7.06 5.69 17.21
C ASP A 66 -8.25 6.12 16.32
N MET A 67 -8.14 5.98 15.00
CA MET A 67 -9.12 6.45 14.02
C MET A 67 -10.28 5.46 13.86
N ARG A 68 -11.08 5.27 14.91
CA ARG A 68 -12.19 4.29 14.98
C ARG A 68 -13.31 4.52 13.97
N SER A 69 -13.38 5.71 13.36
CA SER A 69 -14.34 6.06 12.31
C SER A 69 -13.90 5.57 10.92
N LEU A 70 -12.65 5.12 10.77
CA LEU A 70 -12.09 4.65 9.51
C LEU A 70 -12.75 3.33 9.10
N VAL A 71 -13.21 3.29 7.85
CA VAL A 71 -13.91 2.14 7.26
C VAL A 71 -13.14 1.58 6.06
N ALA A 72 -12.39 2.42 5.36
CA ALA A 72 -11.60 2.01 4.22
C ALA A 72 -10.22 2.68 4.18
N VAL A 73 -9.21 1.87 3.87
CA VAL A 73 -7.83 2.33 3.58
C VAL A 73 -7.45 1.85 2.19
N ILE A 74 -7.11 2.80 1.33
CA ILE A 74 -6.63 2.57 -0.04
C ILE A 74 -5.20 3.12 -0.09
N SER A 75 -4.23 2.28 -0.40
CA SER A 75 -2.80 2.61 -0.45
C SER A 75 -2.18 1.95 -1.67
N HIS A 76 -1.73 2.76 -2.62
CA HIS A 76 -1.12 2.27 -3.86
C HIS A 76 0.30 2.80 -4.00
N ASN A 77 1.22 1.94 -4.44
CA ASN A 77 2.59 2.33 -4.78
C ASN A 77 3.30 3.12 -3.66
N SER A 78 3.01 2.83 -2.38
CA SER A 78 3.31 3.72 -1.25
C SER A 78 4.38 3.19 -0.29
N ALA A 79 5.12 2.15 -0.70
CA ALA A 79 6.17 1.50 0.11
C ALA A 79 5.73 1.09 1.52
N LEU A 80 4.43 0.86 1.73
CA LEU A 80 3.90 0.40 3.01
C LEU A 80 4.39 -1.01 3.30
N CYS A 81 5.04 -1.22 4.44
CA CYS A 81 5.57 -2.53 4.85
C CYS A 81 4.83 -3.08 6.06
N ASP A 82 4.61 -2.22 7.07
CA ASP A 82 4.08 -2.59 8.36
C ASP A 82 2.62 -2.12 8.50
N ILE A 83 1.72 -3.11 8.58
CA ILE A 83 0.28 -2.91 8.77
C ILE A 83 -0.20 -3.34 10.16
N SER A 84 0.71 -3.59 11.11
CA SER A 84 0.38 -4.08 12.46
C SER A 84 -0.65 -3.20 13.18
N GLY A 85 -0.58 -1.88 13.01
CA GLY A 85 -1.53 -0.95 13.61
C GLY A 85 -2.96 -0.98 13.04
N LEU A 86 -3.22 -1.77 11.98
CA LEU A 86 -4.58 -2.01 11.50
C LEU A 86 -5.35 -3.06 12.31
N SER A 87 -4.66 -3.83 13.15
CA SER A 87 -5.28 -4.89 13.98
C SER A 87 -6.31 -4.34 14.98
N GLU A 88 -6.14 -3.09 15.41
CA GLU A 88 -7.05 -2.40 16.35
C GLU A 88 -8.24 -1.71 15.66
N LEU A 89 -8.25 -1.67 14.32
CA LEU A 89 -9.28 -1.03 13.52
C LEU A 89 -10.26 -2.06 12.94
N GLN A 90 -11.51 -1.64 12.74
CA GLN A 90 -12.54 -2.44 12.10
C GLN A 90 -12.82 -1.87 10.71
N LEU A 91 -12.00 -2.28 9.74
CA LEU A 91 -12.13 -1.87 8.35
C LEU A 91 -13.03 -2.85 7.59
N ASP A 92 -13.89 -2.31 6.72
CA ASP A 92 -14.74 -3.12 5.84
C ASP A 92 -13.98 -3.51 4.57
N ARG A 93 -13.16 -2.59 4.06
CA ARG A 93 -12.46 -2.74 2.77
C ARG A 93 -11.05 -2.16 2.81
N MET A 94 -10.12 -2.86 2.18
CA MET A 94 -8.77 -2.38 1.97
C MET A 94 -8.29 -2.62 0.54
N ASP A 95 -7.58 -1.66 -0.01
CA ASP A 95 -6.78 -1.87 -1.21
C ASP A 95 -5.35 -1.45 -0.90
N LEU A 96 -4.45 -2.42 -0.81
CA LEU A 96 -3.06 -2.24 -0.41
C LEU A 96 -2.11 -2.68 -1.55
N GLN A 97 -2.58 -2.66 -2.80
CA GLN A 97 -1.80 -3.12 -3.94
C GLN A 97 -0.47 -2.36 -4.10
N ARG A 98 0.54 -3.06 -4.63
CA ARG A 98 1.84 -2.49 -5.02
C ARG A 98 2.54 -1.76 -3.87
N ASN A 99 2.54 -2.37 -2.70
CA ASN A 99 3.33 -1.91 -1.55
C ASN A 99 4.47 -2.90 -1.28
N ARG A 100 4.91 -3.00 -0.03
CA ARG A 100 6.00 -3.87 0.43
C ARG A 100 5.59 -4.68 1.66
N ILE A 101 4.32 -5.04 1.72
CA ILE A 101 3.77 -5.78 2.86
C ILE A 101 4.28 -7.22 2.75
N GLU A 102 4.84 -7.73 3.84
CA GLU A 102 5.27 -9.12 3.94
C GLU A 102 4.34 -9.94 4.84
N ASP A 103 3.79 -9.30 5.89
CA ASP A 103 2.99 -9.97 6.91
C ASP A 103 1.53 -9.48 6.91
N LEU A 104 0.59 -10.39 6.65
CA LEU A 104 -0.85 -10.16 6.71
C LEU A 104 -1.49 -10.64 8.01
N THR A 105 -0.73 -11.24 8.93
CA THR A 105 -1.24 -11.72 10.23
C THR A 105 -2.06 -10.66 10.98
N PRO A 106 -1.72 -9.35 10.96
CA PRO A 106 -2.55 -8.33 11.60
C PRO A 106 -4.00 -8.27 11.13
N LEU A 107 -4.28 -8.70 9.89
CA LEU A 107 -5.62 -8.69 9.33
C LEU A 107 -6.53 -9.78 9.93
N LEU A 108 -5.96 -10.81 10.57
CA LEU A 108 -6.74 -11.85 11.26
C LEU A 108 -7.53 -11.31 12.47
N ALA A 109 -7.19 -10.11 12.97
CA ALA A 109 -7.93 -9.44 14.03
C ALA A 109 -9.20 -8.70 13.52
N GLN A 110 -9.32 -8.50 12.20
CA GLN A 110 -10.42 -7.74 11.60
C GLN A 110 -11.63 -8.64 11.32
N ALA A 111 -12.53 -8.75 12.29
CA ALA A 111 -13.68 -9.64 12.21
C ALA A 111 -14.67 -9.30 11.08
N ASN A 112 -14.71 -8.04 10.63
CA ASN A 112 -15.67 -7.55 9.64
C ASN A 112 -15.06 -7.25 8.27
N LEU A 113 -13.80 -7.65 8.03
CA LEU A 113 -13.13 -7.35 6.77
C LEU A 113 -13.80 -8.10 5.62
N MET A 114 -14.50 -7.37 4.76
CA MET A 114 -15.24 -7.95 3.63
C MET A 114 -14.35 -8.16 2.42
N GLU A 115 -13.36 -7.29 2.22
CA GLU A 115 -12.52 -7.31 1.04
C GLU A 115 -11.14 -6.71 1.28
N VAL A 116 -10.10 -7.38 0.79
CA VAL A 116 -8.74 -6.86 0.78
C VAL A 116 -8.04 -7.19 -0.54
N ASN A 117 -7.40 -6.19 -1.14
CA ASN A 117 -6.48 -6.38 -2.26
C ASN A 117 -5.03 -6.20 -1.81
N VAL A 118 -4.21 -7.23 -1.98
CA VAL A 118 -2.78 -7.26 -1.62
C VAL A 118 -1.90 -7.56 -2.83
N THR A 119 -2.43 -7.46 -4.05
CA THR A 119 -1.70 -7.73 -5.30
C THR A 119 -0.41 -6.91 -5.39
N GLY A 120 0.68 -7.54 -5.82
CA GLY A 120 1.97 -6.88 -5.97
C GLY A 120 2.64 -6.56 -4.64
N ASN A 121 2.38 -7.31 -3.58
CA ASN A 121 3.16 -7.26 -2.33
C ASN A 121 4.04 -8.53 -2.19
N PRO A 122 5.27 -8.41 -1.65
CA PRO A 122 6.16 -9.54 -1.41
C PRO A 122 5.75 -10.32 -0.15
N LEU A 123 4.51 -10.83 -0.13
CA LEU A 123 3.97 -11.55 1.01
C LEU A 123 4.89 -12.70 1.41
N ASN A 124 5.19 -12.84 2.69
CA ASN A 124 5.94 -14.00 3.17
C ASN A 124 5.10 -15.28 2.96
N ARG A 125 5.77 -16.43 3.01
CA ARG A 125 5.14 -17.74 2.76
C ARG A 125 3.95 -18.01 3.68
N HIS A 126 4.03 -17.61 4.95
CA HIS A 126 2.93 -17.80 5.90
C HIS A 126 1.70 -16.97 5.51
N SER A 127 1.90 -15.70 5.16
CA SER A 127 0.84 -14.81 4.71
C SER A 127 0.16 -15.34 3.45
N TYR A 128 0.94 -15.74 2.46
CA TYR A 128 0.40 -16.23 1.19
C TYR A 128 -0.30 -17.59 1.31
N ARG A 129 0.29 -18.53 2.05
CA ARG A 129 -0.18 -19.93 2.11
C ARG A 129 -1.16 -20.23 3.22
N SER A 130 -1.24 -19.40 4.25
CA SER A 130 -2.04 -19.68 5.45
C SER A 130 -3.00 -18.54 5.76
N VAL A 131 -2.50 -17.31 5.87
CA VAL A 131 -3.34 -16.16 6.25
C VAL A 131 -4.38 -15.84 5.17
N ILE A 132 -3.99 -15.85 3.88
CA ILE A 132 -4.94 -15.63 2.78
C ILE A 132 -6.08 -16.66 2.80
N PRO A 133 -5.82 -17.99 2.82
CA PRO A 133 -6.90 -18.98 2.96
C PRO A 133 -7.76 -18.77 4.20
N GLU A 134 -7.17 -18.47 5.35
CA GLU A 134 -7.91 -18.24 6.59
C GLU A 134 -8.85 -17.02 6.49
N LEU A 135 -8.41 -15.93 5.86
CA LEU A 135 -9.25 -14.77 5.58
C LEU A 135 -10.41 -15.14 4.63
N MET A 136 -10.12 -15.90 3.58
CA MET A 136 -11.13 -16.35 2.61
C MET A 136 -12.17 -17.28 3.25
N ASP A 137 -11.75 -18.20 4.13
CA ASP A 137 -12.64 -19.12 4.87
C ASP A 137 -13.62 -18.38 5.80
N ARG A 138 -13.23 -17.18 6.26
CA ARG A 138 -14.08 -16.28 7.05
C ARG A 138 -15.04 -15.44 6.19
N GLY A 139 -15.02 -15.62 4.86
CA GLY A 139 -15.87 -14.90 3.92
C GLY A 139 -15.28 -13.57 3.40
N CYS A 140 -14.02 -13.27 3.72
CA CYS A 140 -13.33 -12.10 3.15
C CYS A 140 -12.96 -12.37 1.69
N ARG A 141 -13.28 -11.44 0.79
CA ARG A 141 -12.76 -11.47 -0.58
C ARG A 141 -11.32 -11.00 -0.59
N VAL A 142 -10.37 -11.92 -0.78
CA VAL A 142 -8.95 -11.59 -0.91
C VAL A 142 -8.55 -11.59 -2.39
N ILE A 143 -8.07 -10.45 -2.87
CA ILE A 143 -7.44 -10.31 -4.19
C ILE A 143 -5.93 -10.28 -3.98
N HIS A 144 -5.20 -11.21 -4.58
CA HIS A 144 -3.76 -11.35 -4.41
C HIS A 144 -3.09 -11.75 -5.73
N SER A 145 -1.76 -11.58 -5.78
CA SER A 145 -0.96 -12.04 -6.92
C SER A 145 -1.10 -13.55 -7.13
N GLY A 146 -1.06 -14.00 -8.39
CA GLY A 146 -0.90 -15.40 -8.71
C GLY A 146 0.44 -15.96 -8.21
N GLU A 147 0.58 -17.28 -8.30
CA GLU A 147 1.73 -18.01 -7.73
C GLU A 147 3.07 -17.52 -8.30
N THR A 148 3.13 -17.35 -9.62
CA THR A 148 4.35 -16.95 -10.33
C THR A 148 4.76 -15.53 -9.98
N GLU A 149 3.82 -14.58 -10.01
CA GLU A 149 4.14 -13.17 -9.73
C GLU A 149 4.50 -12.99 -8.25
N TRP A 150 3.80 -13.69 -7.36
CA TRP A 150 4.11 -13.69 -5.94
C TRP A 150 5.50 -14.26 -5.66
N ALA A 151 5.86 -15.41 -6.24
CA ALA A 151 7.15 -16.05 -6.02
C ALA A 151 8.32 -15.15 -6.48
N LEU A 152 8.18 -14.51 -7.65
CA LEU A 152 9.17 -13.55 -8.16
C LEU A 152 9.25 -12.29 -7.28
N GLY A 153 8.09 -11.77 -6.85
CA GLY A 153 8.03 -10.64 -5.91
C GLY A 153 8.71 -10.93 -4.56
N LEU A 154 8.46 -12.11 -4.00
CA LEU A 154 9.10 -12.56 -2.76
C LEU A 154 10.61 -12.72 -2.94
N ARG A 155 11.06 -13.37 -4.02
CA ARG A 155 12.48 -13.53 -4.35
C ARG A 155 13.20 -12.18 -4.48
N MET A 156 12.58 -11.22 -5.17
CA MET A 156 13.11 -9.86 -5.24
C MET A 156 13.30 -9.24 -3.85
N SER A 157 12.29 -9.37 -2.97
CA SER A 157 12.40 -8.86 -1.59
C SER A 157 13.53 -9.53 -0.80
N GLU A 158 13.66 -10.85 -0.90
CA GLU A 158 14.73 -11.64 -0.27
C GLU A 158 16.13 -11.22 -0.77
N GLU A 159 16.24 -10.82 -2.03
CA GLU A 159 17.46 -10.27 -2.65
C GLU A 159 17.67 -8.76 -2.36
N GLY A 160 16.79 -8.14 -1.58
CA GLY A 160 16.84 -6.72 -1.24
C GLY A 160 16.45 -5.79 -2.38
N ILE A 161 15.85 -6.32 -3.45
CA ILE A 161 15.30 -5.55 -4.58
C ILE A 161 13.90 -5.11 -4.19
N PRO A 162 13.70 -3.81 -3.91
CA PRO A 162 12.55 -3.40 -3.14
C PRO A 162 11.41 -3.00 -4.11
N PHE A 163 11.18 -3.79 -5.15
CA PHE A 163 10.22 -3.52 -6.22
C PHE A 163 9.01 -4.43 -6.12
N SER A 164 7.89 -3.94 -6.63
CA SER A 164 6.64 -4.69 -6.72
C SER A 164 6.51 -5.29 -8.12
N TYR A 165 6.01 -6.52 -8.22
CA TYR A 165 5.72 -7.19 -9.49
C TYR A 165 4.27 -7.66 -9.52
N TYR A 166 3.55 -7.35 -10.59
CA TYR A 166 2.11 -7.58 -10.69
C TYR A 166 1.64 -7.76 -12.13
N GLU A 167 0.54 -8.47 -12.32
CA GLU A 167 -0.11 -8.63 -13.63
C GLU A 167 -1.03 -7.44 -13.95
N SER A 168 -1.05 -7.02 -15.21
CA SER A 168 -1.96 -6.02 -15.74
C SER A 168 -2.51 -6.47 -17.11
N ALA A 169 -3.50 -5.75 -17.64
CA ALA A 169 -4.06 -6.04 -18.96
C ALA A 169 -3.03 -5.99 -20.11
N GLU A 170 -1.90 -5.30 -19.91
CA GLU A 170 -0.83 -5.15 -20.91
C GLU A 170 0.33 -6.14 -20.67
N GLY A 171 0.20 -7.02 -19.69
CA GLY A 171 1.24 -7.95 -19.25
C GLY A 171 1.77 -7.62 -17.85
N TYR A 172 2.88 -8.25 -17.50
CA TYR A 172 3.48 -8.19 -16.17
C TYR A 172 4.35 -6.97 -15.99
N ARG A 173 4.14 -6.24 -14.91
CA ARG A 173 4.74 -4.93 -14.65
C ARG A 173 5.56 -4.91 -13.38
N LEU A 174 6.67 -4.18 -13.43
CA LEU A 174 7.44 -3.80 -12.26
C LEU A 174 7.04 -2.39 -11.80
N CYS A 175 6.97 -2.18 -10.50
CA CYS A 175 6.73 -0.88 -9.87
C CYS A 175 7.84 -0.61 -8.84
N ARG A 176 8.15 0.68 -8.62
CA ARG A 176 9.01 1.13 -7.51
C ARG A 176 8.11 1.76 -6.44
N PRO A 177 7.59 1.00 -5.46
CA PRO A 177 6.74 1.57 -4.43
C PRO A 177 7.49 2.65 -3.64
N GLY A 178 6.77 3.75 -3.39
CA GLY A 178 7.17 4.91 -2.62
C GLY A 178 8.21 5.81 -3.28
N LEU A 179 8.60 6.84 -2.54
CA LEU A 179 9.32 7.98 -3.10
C LEU A 179 10.85 7.82 -3.10
N ARG A 180 11.36 6.69 -2.64
CA ARG A 180 12.81 6.47 -2.49
C ARG A 180 13.56 6.49 -3.83
N PHE A 181 12.94 5.98 -4.89
CA PHE A 181 13.60 5.75 -6.19
C PHE A 181 12.95 6.50 -7.35
N THR A 182 11.81 7.15 -7.11
CA THR A 182 11.04 7.90 -8.10
C THR A 182 10.13 8.89 -7.37
N SER A 183 9.87 10.04 -7.97
CA SER A 183 8.86 10.99 -7.46
C SER A 183 7.43 10.65 -7.90
N VAL A 184 7.29 9.72 -8.85
CA VAL A 184 6.02 9.31 -9.49
C VAL A 184 5.90 7.78 -9.54
N PRO A 185 5.80 7.11 -8.37
CA PRO A 185 5.77 5.64 -8.26
C PRO A 185 4.54 4.98 -8.87
N GLU A 186 3.57 5.75 -9.34
CA GLU A 186 2.39 5.30 -10.08
C GLU A 186 2.57 5.27 -11.61
N LEU A 187 3.71 5.77 -12.12
CA LEU A 187 4.03 5.87 -13.54
C LEU A 187 5.28 5.07 -13.92
N ASN A 188 5.47 4.87 -15.24
CA ASN A 188 6.66 4.24 -15.83
C ASN A 188 6.97 2.84 -15.26
N HIS A 189 5.96 1.97 -15.27
CA HIS A 189 6.09 0.59 -14.83
C HIS A 189 6.53 -0.28 -16.01
N PRO A 190 7.83 -0.65 -16.13
CA PRO A 190 8.29 -1.43 -17.27
C PRO A 190 7.62 -2.80 -17.28
N ILE A 191 7.42 -3.31 -18.49
CA ILE A 191 6.85 -4.64 -18.73
C ILE A 191 8.01 -5.62 -18.88
N ILE A 192 7.95 -6.74 -18.17
CA ILE A 192 8.92 -7.84 -18.26
C ILE A 192 8.21 -9.16 -18.01
N ALA A 193 8.38 -10.13 -18.90
CA ALA A 193 7.75 -11.44 -18.76
C ALA A 193 8.31 -12.20 -17.54
N PRO A 194 7.55 -13.10 -16.91
CA PRO A 194 8.00 -13.82 -15.72
C PRO A 194 9.30 -14.59 -15.95
N GLU A 195 9.45 -15.22 -17.11
CA GLU A 195 10.64 -16.01 -17.48
C GLU A 195 11.88 -15.12 -17.66
N GLU A 196 11.68 -13.92 -18.22
CA GLU A 196 12.75 -12.92 -18.39
C GLU A 196 13.19 -12.34 -17.05
N LEU A 197 12.23 -12.05 -16.15
CA LEU A 197 12.53 -11.57 -14.81
C LEU A 197 13.25 -12.65 -13.99
N ASP A 198 12.80 -13.89 -14.06
CA ASP A 198 13.45 -15.01 -13.36
C ASP A 198 14.90 -15.24 -13.82
N ALA A 199 15.14 -15.18 -15.13
CA ALA A 199 16.48 -15.23 -15.70
C ALA A 199 17.34 -14.05 -15.21
N LEU A 200 16.79 -12.83 -15.22
CA LEU A 200 17.49 -11.62 -14.76
C LEU A 200 17.88 -11.70 -13.28
N LEU A 201 16.98 -12.18 -12.41
CA LEU A 201 17.26 -12.40 -10.99
C LEU A 201 18.30 -13.51 -10.77
N THR A 202 18.45 -14.43 -11.70
CA THR A 202 19.45 -15.52 -11.59
C THR A 202 20.83 -15.05 -12.05
N GLU A 203 20.89 -14.27 -13.11
CA GLU A 203 22.15 -13.83 -13.72
C GLU A 203 22.70 -12.56 -13.08
N ASN A 204 21.84 -11.55 -12.87
CA ASN A 204 22.22 -10.24 -12.35
C ASN A 204 21.04 -9.50 -11.67
N PRO A 205 20.71 -9.83 -10.42
CA PRO A 205 19.67 -9.15 -9.62
C PRO A 205 19.73 -7.62 -9.68
N SER A 206 20.93 -7.05 -9.65
CA SER A 206 21.11 -5.60 -9.59
C SER A 206 20.63 -4.87 -10.86
N ALA A 207 20.56 -5.58 -11.99
CA ALA A 207 20.13 -5.01 -13.27
C ALA A 207 18.62 -4.77 -13.37
N VAL A 208 17.82 -5.31 -12.43
CA VAL A 208 16.37 -5.05 -12.38
C VAL A 208 16.09 -3.53 -12.26
N ALA A 209 16.93 -2.80 -11.53
CA ALA A 209 16.77 -1.35 -11.38
C ALA A 209 16.92 -0.58 -12.71
N SER A 210 17.80 -1.07 -13.61
CA SER A 210 18.03 -0.44 -14.92
C SER A 210 16.86 -0.60 -15.89
N LEU A 211 15.89 -1.48 -15.61
CA LEU A 211 14.68 -1.60 -16.42
C LEU A 211 13.81 -0.33 -16.37
N PHE A 212 13.97 0.49 -15.32
CA PHE A 212 13.23 1.74 -15.14
C PHE A 212 13.89 2.97 -15.80
N GLU A 213 15.05 2.79 -16.44
CA GLU A 213 15.81 3.88 -17.09
C GLU A 213 15.46 4.05 -18.57
N LYS A 214 14.61 3.17 -19.12
CA LYS A 214 14.12 3.19 -20.50
C LYS A 214 12.87 4.05 -20.63
#